data_AF-A0A7L0KMS7-F1
#
_entry.id   AF-A0A7L0KMS7-F1
#
_cell.length_a   1.000
_cell.length_b   1.000
_cell.length_c   1.000
_cell.angle_alpha   90.00
_cell.angle_beta   90.00
_cell.angle_gamma   90.00
#
_symmetry.space_group_name_H-M   'P 1'
#
loop_
_entity.id
_entity.type
_entity.pdbx_description
1 polymer ?
#
loop_
_entity_poly.entity_id
_entity_poly.type
_entity_poly.pdbx_seq_one_letter_code
_entity_poly.pdbx_strand_id
1 'polypeptide(L)'
;RCLRLFEEAKDNCERTLSFLFFLCYIIITFRPLCGLANGAPPLSTVGLLFCVIPQYVQSFLKRTVAAPLRKALDRVRREFEFNISAVHRFDVSLNSSKTLGDVALDIMEGVSRRLEPTRQVLGLFAYISSCAILYMYLQALRYRYRYLRDDTFDNVYITRRFVEMDVQRAEQGRPTVLPLTIRESGRYIHPGMPWLSQQERRRYGLELAGVLRHVLLGLSLVLADYSLFWLLDLVRHQMQGEIVARAPAVLAISVNGTGYTSEIFRDLVSAFEVLQRGNVSVLSRRCLLQPVEPDYSTYVSMGILYGVCLFIAIFGSHVGRLRRVVCAAYYPTREQERTSFLYNSILARRAGLAHALRQAARRHRADAGHGNLLLFLTSK
;
A
#
# COMPACT_ATOMS: atom_id res chain seq x y z
N ARG A 1 37.88 38.66 80.92
CA ARG A 1 37.95 37.69 79.80
C ARG A 1 37.03 36.48 80.04
N CYS A 2 37.14 35.79 81.18
CA CYS A 2 36.26 34.69 81.58
C CYS A 2 34.76 35.04 81.51
N LEU A 3 34.35 36.18 82.10
CA LEU A 3 32.95 36.64 82.06
C LEU A 3 32.40 36.83 80.63
N ARG A 4 33.20 37.43 79.73
CA ARG A 4 32.80 37.62 78.31
C ARG A 4 32.61 36.30 77.58
N LEU A 5 33.43 35.28 77.85
CA LEU A 5 33.31 33.97 77.20
C LEU A 5 31.99 33.28 77.56
N PHE A 6 31.53 33.40 78.80
CA PHE A 6 30.25 32.83 79.22
C PHE A 6 29.05 33.56 78.63
N GLU A 7 29.13 34.90 78.50
CA GLU A 7 28.10 35.69 77.80
C GLU A 7 28.05 35.35 76.30
N GLU A 8 29.20 35.25 75.64
CA GLU A 8 29.28 34.87 74.23
C GLU A 8 28.79 33.44 73.96
N ALA A 9 29.08 32.49 74.87
CA ALA A 9 28.59 31.12 74.79
C ALA A 9 27.06 31.04 74.96
N LYS A 10 26.48 31.84 75.85
CA LYS A 10 25.02 31.93 75.99
C LYS A 10 24.39 32.46 74.71
N ASP A 11 24.87 33.58 74.19
CA ASP A 11 24.28 34.20 73.00
C ASP A 11 24.32 33.26 71.79
N ASN A 12 25.40 32.48 71.64
CA ASN A 12 25.52 31.49 70.58
C ASN A 12 24.56 30.29 70.78
N CYS A 13 24.33 29.88 72.03
CA CYS A 13 23.35 28.85 72.39
C CYS A 13 21.92 29.28 72.05
N GLU A 14 21.53 30.51 72.40
CA GLU A 14 20.19 31.04 72.12
C GLU A 14 19.91 31.16 70.61
N ARG A 15 20.92 31.51 69.80
CA ARG A 15 20.78 31.55 68.34
C ARG A 15 20.60 30.18 67.70
N THR A 16 21.19 29.13 68.26
CA THR A 16 21.19 27.78 67.66
C THR A 16 19.95 26.98 68.05
N LEU A 17 19.42 27.18 69.25
CA LEU A 17 18.30 26.43 69.82
C LEU A 17 17.12 27.38 70.14
N SER A 18 16.56 28.00 69.09
CA SER A 18 15.50 29.00 69.21
C SER A 18 14.22 28.51 69.91
N PHE A 19 13.86 27.22 69.75
CA PHE A 19 12.68 26.63 70.40
C PHE A 19 12.89 26.28 71.89
N LEU A 20 14.14 26.11 72.35
CA LEU A 20 14.47 25.66 73.73
C LEU A 20 15.46 26.62 74.43
N PHE A 21 15.26 27.92 74.25
CA PHE A 21 16.20 28.96 74.73
C PHE A 21 16.41 28.95 76.27
N PHE A 22 15.41 28.49 77.04
CA PHE A 22 15.47 28.47 78.51
C PHE A 22 16.61 27.59 79.06
N LEU A 23 17.05 26.57 78.33
CA LEU A 23 18.16 25.71 78.74
C LEU A 23 19.52 26.45 78.72
N CYS A 24 19.66 27.49 77.88
CA CYS A 24 20.90 28.25 77.75
C CYS A 24 21.19 29.15 78.98
N TYR A 25 20.19 29.41 79.83
CA TYR A 25 20.38 30.16 81.08
C TYR A 25 21.22 29.42 82.13
N ILE A 26 21.31 28.08 82.04
CA ILE A 26 22.14 27.26 82.92
C ILE A 26 23.62 27.68 82.82
N ILE A 27 24.06 28.19 81.67
CA ILE A 27 25.43 28.65 81.42
C ILE A 27 25.76 29.90 82.28
N ILE A 28 24.78 30.77 82.55
CA ILE A 28 24.96 31.96 83.40
C ILE A 28 25.15 31.58 84.88
N THR A 29 24.56 30.49 85.34
CA THR A 29 24.67 30.07 86.75
C THR A 29 26.12 29.83 87.21
N PHE A 30 27.03 29.57 86.27
CA PHE A 30 28.46 29.36 86.52
C PHE A 30 29.31 30.63 86.43
N ARG A 31 28.71 31.79 86.10
CA ARG A 31 29.37 33.10 86.02
C ARG A 31 30.13 33.54 87.30
N PRO A 32 29.64 33.34 88.54
CA PRO A 32 30.36 33.78 89.75
C PRO A 32 31.70 33.05 89.98
N LEU A 33 31.93 31.93 89.31
CA LEU A 33 33.17 31.15 89.43
C LEU A 33 34.39 31.85 88.79
N CYS A 34 34.17 32.83 87.91
CA CYS A 34 35.25 33.66 87.37
C CYS A 34 35.86 34.63 88.41
N GLY A 35 35.18 34.89 89.54
CA GLY A 35 35.61 35.83 90.58
C GLY A 35 36.64 35.29 91.58
N LEU A 36 36.86 33.97 91.60
CA LEU A 36 37.76 33.29 92.54
C LEU A 36 39.26 33.34 92.15
N ALA A 37 39.62 34.10 91.10
CA ALA A 37 40.97 34.10 90.52
C ALA A 37 41.86 35.29 90.91
N ASN A 38 41.35 36.29 91.64
CA ASN A 38 42.11 37.51 91.99
C ASN A 38 42.28 37.65 93.51
N GLY A 39 43.19 36.88 94.09
CA GLY A 39 43.60 37.00 95.50
C GLY A 39 44.50 35.85 95.99
N ALA A 40 45.79 35.90 95.61
CA ALA A 40 47.02 35.33 96.22
C ALA A 40 47.06 33.92 96.92
N PRO A 41 48.21 33.21 96.89
CA PRO A 41 48.33 31.74 96.72
C PRO A 41 48.79 30.97 97.99
N PRO A 42 48.99 29.62 97.98
CA PRO A 42 48.97 28.68 96.86
C PRO A 42 48.03 27.48 97.06
N LEU A 43 47.19 27.16 96.09
CA LEU A 43 46.70 25.79 95.94
C LEU A 43 46.41 25.47 94.47
N SER A 44 47.35 24.76 93.86
CA SER A 44 47.35 24.24 92.50
C SER A 44 46.38 23.06 92.30
N THR A 45 45.15 23.13 92.82
CA THR A 45 44.23 21.97 92.82
C THR A 45 42.82 22.29 92.28
N VAL A 46 42.43 23.56 92.14
CA VAL A 46 41.05 23.92 91.72
C VAL A 46 40.93 24.20 90.22
N GLY A 47 42.01 24.58 89.53
CA GLY A 47 42.01 24.83 88.08
C GLY A 47 41.86 23.58 87.20
N LEU A 48 42.15 22.39 87.74
CA LEU A 48 42.04 21.12 87.00
C LEU A 48 40.60 20.59 86.91
N LEU A 49 39.73 20.90 87.88
CA LEU A 49 38.36 20.37 87.91
C LEU A 49 37.50 20.95 86.75
N PHE A 50 37.77 22.20 86.36
CA PHE A 50 37.00 22.90 85.32
C PHE A 50 37.31 22.47 83.88
N CYS A 51 38.44 21.82 83.61
CA CYS A 51 38.75 21.29 82.28
C CYS A 51 38.27 19.84 82.08
N VAL A 52 38.16 19.05 83.15
CA VAL A 52 37.83 17.62 83.07
C VAL A 52 36.32 17.38 82.93
N ILE A 53 35.49 18.18 83.61
CA ILE A 53 34.03 17.97 83.61
C ILE A 53 33.39 18.22 82.23
N PRO A 54 33.71 19.31 81.49
CA PRO A 54 33.12 19.55 80.16
C PRO A 54 33.52 18.49 79.12
N GLN A 55 34.77 17.99 79.16
CA GLN A 55 35.22 16.92 78.25
C GLN A 55 34.49 15.60 78.49
N TYR A 56 34.22 15.25 79.76
CA TYR A 56 33.51 14.03 80.09
C TYR A 56 32.03 14.09 79.67
N VAL A 57 31.36 15.23 79.90
CA VAL A 57 29.94 15.41 79.53
C VAL A 57 29.76 15.47 78.01
N GLN A 58 30.65 16.15 77.28
CA GLN A 58 30.58 16.23 75.82
C GLN A 58 30.83 14.87 75.15
N SER A 59 31.80 14.10 75.66
CA SER A 59 32.08 12.76 75.17
C SER A 59 30.95 11.77 75.48
N PHE A 60 30.31 11.89 76.65
CA PHE A 60 29.12 11.11 76.99
C PHE A 60 27.90 11.45 76.12
N LEU A 61 27.54 12.73 75.95
CA LEU A 61 26.42 13.13 75.08
C LEU A 61 26.59 12.70 73.63
N LYS A 62 27.83 12.83 73.10
CA LYS A 62 28.14 12.44 71.72
C LYS A 62 28.07 10.93 71.51
N ARG A 63 28.53 10.13 72.48
CA ARG A 63 28.53 8.65 72.38
C ARG A 63 27.17 8.04 72.72
N THR A 64 26.51 8.50 73.77
CA THR A 64 25.34 7.82 74.34
C THR A 64 24.01 8.28 73.71
N VAL A 65 23.91 9.52 73.23
CA VAL A 65 22.63 10.08 72.77
C VAL A 65 22.64 10.43 71.28
N ALA A 66 23.65 11.20 70.82
CA ALA A 66 23.65 11.73 69.46
C ALA A 66 23.86 10.64 68.38
N ALA A 67 24.72 9.66 68.65
CA ALA A 67 25.01 8.57 67.72
C ALA A 67 23.82 7.61 67.47
N PRO A 68 23.14 7.06 68.50
CA PRO A 68 22.00 6.17 68.27
C PRO A 68 20.80 6.89 67.65
N LEU A 69 20.55 8.15 68.03
CA LEU A 69 19.42 8.93 67.47
C LEU A 69 19.59 9.22 65.98
N ARG A 70 20.80 9.64 65.55
CA ARG A 70 21.10 9.82 64.12
C ARG A 70 20.98 8.52 63.34
N LYS A 71 21.47 7.41 63.92
CA LYS A 71 21.38 6.09 63.29
C LYS A 71 19.94 5.60 63.13
N ALA A 72 19.05 5.91 64.07
CA ALA A 72 17.63 5.58 63.98
C ALA A 72 16.92 6.45 62.91
N LEU A 73 17.17 7.76 62.91
CA LEU A 73 16.63 8.67 61.89
C LEU A 73 17.11 8.32 60.48
N ASP A 74 18.38 7.95 60.30
CA ASP A 74 18.93 7.51 59.02
C ASP A 74 18.42 6.13 58.58
N ARG A 75 17.91 5.31 59.51
CA ARG A 75 17.29 4.02 59.18
C ARG A 75 15.87 4.24 58.65
N VAL A 76 15.09 5.09 59.31
CA VAL A 76 13.75 5.50 58.84
C VAL A 76 13.86 6.21 57.49
N ARG A 77 14.79 7.16 57.33
CA ARG A 77 14.99 7.87 56.06
C ARG A 77 15.28 6.94 54.89
N ARG A 78 16.05 5.87 55.11
CA ARG A 78 16.38 4.86 54.09
C ARG A 78 15.21 3.98 53.69
N GLU A 79 14.22 3.79 54.55
CA GLU A 79 13.01 3.03 54.21
C GLU A 79 12.06 3.82 53.27
N PHE A 80 12.21 5.14 53.19
CA PHE A 80 11.38 6.03 52.36
C PHE A 80 12.07 6.57 51.09
N GLU A 81 13.36 6.26 50.86
CA GLU A 81 14.07 6.65 49.63
C GLU A 81 13.85 5.60 48.53
N PHE A 82 12.72 5.69 47.81
CA PHE A 82 12.49 4.87 46.62
C PHE A 82 13.04 5.59 45.38
N ASN A 83 14.11 5.07 44.80
CA ASN A 83 14.63 5.54 43.51
C ASN A 83 14.01 4.71 42.37
N ILE A 84 12.98 5.24 41.72
CA ILE A 84 12.34 4.56 40.59
C ILE A 84 13.07 4.99 39.32
N SER A 85 13.97 4.13 38.83
CA SER A 85 14.56 4.26 37.50
C SER A 85 14.11 3.11 36.61
N ALA A 86 13.25 3.40 35.63
CA ALA A 86 12.88 2.45 34.58
C ALA A 86 13.97 2.43 33.51
N VAL A 87 14.82 1.41 33.52
CA VAL A 87 15.88 1.22 32.52
C VAL A 87 15.47 0.13 31.55
N HIS A 88 15.11 0.50 30.32
CA HIS A 88 14.95 -0.45 29.23
C HIS A 88 16.33 -0.83 28.70
N ARG A 89 16.80 -2.05 29.00
CA ARG A 89 17.99 -2.63 28.36
C ARG A 89 17.56 -3.43 27.15
N PHE A 90 18.06 -3.03 25.98
CA PHE A 90 18.05 -3.86 24.78
C PHE A 90 19.43 -4.48 24.64
N ASP A 91 19.58 -5.73 25.04
CA ASP A 91 20.81 -6.49 24.78
C ASP A 91 20.79 -7.01 23.34
N VAL A 92 21.45 -6.29 22.44
CA VAL A 92 21.78 -6.82 21.11
C VAL A 92 23.19 -7.41 21.20
N SER A 93 23.26 -8.71 21.50
CA SER A 93 24.50 -9.46 21.49
C SER A 93 24.90 -9.80 20.04
N LEU A 94 25.80 -9.00 19.46
CA LEU A 94 26.51 -9.40 18.24
C LEU A 94 27.67 -10.33 18.62
N ASN A 95 27.31 -11.54 19.05
CA ASN A 95 28.27 -12.63 19.24
C ASN A 95 28.44 -13.34 17.88
N SER A 96 29.06 -12.67 16.90
CA SER A 96 29.17 -13.23 15.56
C SER A 96 30.32 -14.23 15.48
N SER A 97 29.97 -15.51 15.37
CA SER A 97 30.89 -16.63 15.08
C SER A 97 31.45 -16.64 13.65
N LYS A 98 31.11 -15.64 12.83
CA LYS A 98 31.40 -15.59 11.39
C LYS A 98 32.29 -14.40 11.04
N THR A 99 33.23 -14.62 10.12
CA THR A 99 34.10 -13.56 9.60
C THR A 99 33.34 -12.65 8.64
N LEU A 100 33.84 -11.43 8.38
CA LEU A 100 33.19 -10.50 7.43
C LEU A 100 33.10 -11.07 6.00
N GLY A 101 34.02 -11.97 5.62
CA GLY A 101 33.96 -12.70 4.35
C GLY A 101 32.80 -13.70 4.31
N ASP A 102 32.56 -14.43 5.42
CA ASP A 102 31.44 -15.36 5.54
C ASP A 102 30.09 -14.62 5.53
N VAL A 103 30.03 -13.43 6.13
CA VAL A 103 28.82 -12.58 6.08
C VAL A 103 28.57 -12.07 4.65
N ALA A 104 29.61 -11.69 3.91
CA ALA A 104 29.45 -11.28 2.51
C ALA A 104 28.97 -12.43 1.61
N LEU A 105 29.47 -13.66 1.84
CA LEU A 105 29.01 -14.87 1.16
C LEU A 105 27.55 -15.20 1.48
N ASP A 106 27.15 -15.14 2.77
CA ASP A 106 25.77 -15.34 3.20
C ASP A 106 24.82 -14.30 2.56
N ILE A 107 25.27 -13.04 2.41
CA ILE A 107 24.50 -11.98 1.74
C ILE A 107 24.37 -12.28 0.25
N MET A 108 25.45 -12.65 -0.44
CA MET A 108 25.41 -13.01 -1.86
C MET A 108 24.51 -14.22 -2.11
N GLU A 109 24.54 -15.22 -1.23
CA GLU A 109 23.66 -16.39 -1.27
C GLU A 109 22.20 -16.02 -0.98
N GLY A 110 21.96 -15.11 -0.04
CA GLY A 110 20.62 -14.56 0.21
C GLY A 110 20.05 -13.81 -1.00
N VAL A 111 20.88 -13.02 -1.69
CA VAL A 111 20.50 -12.28 -2.91
C VAL A 111 20.27 -13.24 -4.08
N SER A 112 21.16 -14.22 -4.29
CA SER A 112 21.00 -15.21 -5.38
C SER A 112 19.71 -16.00 -5.19
N ARG A 113 19.42 -16.45 -3.96
CA ARG A 113 18.20 -17.20 -3.63
C ARG A 113 16.92 -16.39 -3.84
N ARG A 114 16.96 -15.06 -3.66
CA ARG A 114 15.83 -14.18 -4.00
C ARG A 114 15.71 -13.88 -5.49
N LEU A 115 16.82 -13.87 -6.23
CA LEU A 115 16.84 -13.66 -7.69
C LEU A 115 16.52 -14.93 -8.49
N GLU A 116 16.72 -16.12 -7.92
CA GLU A 116 16.43 -17.42 -8.53
C GLU A 116 15.03 -17.49 -9.18
N PRO A 117 13.91 -17.16 -8.48
CA PRO A 117 12.58 -17.18 -9.10
C PRO A 117 12.45 -16.16 -10.23
N THR A 118 13.04 -14.97 -10.09
CA THR A 118 13.00 -13.93 -11.12
C THR A 118 13.75 -14.37 -12.38
N ARG A 119 14.91 -15.02 -12.23
CA ARG A 119 15.69 -15.58 -13.35
C ARG A 119 14.94 -16.72 -14.04
N GLN A 120 14.27 -17.59 -13.28
CA GLN A 120 13.45 -18.67 -13.84
C GLN A 120 12.26 -18.12 -14.64
N VAL A 121 11.56 -17.10 -14.12
CA VAL A 121 10.47 -16.43 -14.82
C VAL A 121 10.96 -15.73 -16.09
N LEU A 122 12.10 -15.04 -16.02
CA LEU A 122 12.70 -14.39 -17.19
C LEU A 122 13.14 -15.41 -18.25
N GLY A 123 13.75 -16.52 -17.82
CA GLY A 123 14.10 -17.63 -18.70
C GLY A 123 12.87 -18.19 -19.41
N LEU A 124 11.80 -18.47 -18.68
CA LEU A 124 10.53 -18.93 -19.25
C LEU A 124 9.96 -17.91 -20.25
N PHE A 125 9.96 -16.62 -19.91
CA PHE A 125 9.51 -15.56 -20.80
C PHE A 125 10.35 -15.49 -22.09
N ALA A 126 11.66 -15.67 -22.01
CA ALA A 126 12.55 -15.73 -23.16
C ALA A 126 12.22 -16.93 -24.06
N TYR A 127 12.01 -18.12 -23.49
CA TYR A 127 11.57 -19.30 -24.24
C TYR A 127 10.22 -19.07 -24.92
N ILE A 128 9.22 -18.58 -24.20
CA ILE A 128 7.89 -18.25 -24.76
C ILE A 128 8.02 -17.24 -25.91
N SER A 129 8.82 -16.20 -25.73
CA SER A 129 9.05 -15.17 -26.74
C SER A 129 9.72 -15.75 -27.99
N SER A 130 10.72 -16.61 -27.83
CA SER A 130 11.37 -17.30 -28.95
C SER A 130 10.40 -18.18 -29.73
N CYS A 131 9.53 -18.93 -29.04
CA CYS A 131 8.48 -19.73 -29.65
C CYS A 131 7.45 -18.86 -30.38
N ALA A 132 7.08 -17.71 -29.81
CA ALA A 132 6.18 -16.75 -30.44
C ALA A 132 6.78 -16.17 -31.73
N ILE A 133 8.07 -15.83 -31.74
CA ILE A 133 8.78 -15.37 -32.94
C ILE A 133 8.78 -16.45 -34.02
N LEU A 134 9.11 -17.70 -33.66
CA LEU A 134 9.07 -18.83 -34.59
C LEU A 134 7.66 -19.06 -35.14
N TYR A 135 6.64 -18.99 -34.29
CA TYR A 135 5.24 -19.11 -34.70
C TYR A 135 4.83 -18.01 -35.69
N MET A 136 5.18 -16.75 -35.42
CA MET A 136 4.92 -15.63 -36.32
C MET A 136 5.62 -15.81 -37.67
N TYR A 137 6.84 -16.32 -37.67
CA TYR A 137 7.56 -16.66 -38.91
C TYR A 137 6.86 -17.77 -39.71
N LEU A 138 6.44 -18.85 -39.06
CA LEU A 138 5.68 -19.93 -39.71
C LEU A 138 4.33 -19.43 -40.26
N GLN A 139 3.66 -18.53 -39.53
CA GLN A 139 2.42 -17.92 -40.00
C GLN A 139 2.64 -17.06 -41.25
N ALA A 140 3.74 -16.31 -41.32
CA ALA A 140 4.12 -15.53 -42.49
C ALA A 140 4.44 -16.44 -43.69
N LEU A 141 5.20 -17.53 -43.48
CA LEU A 141 5.47 -18.52 -44.53
C LEU A 141 4.20 -19.19 -45.05
N ARG A 142 3.29 -19.58 -44.15
CA ARG A 142 2.00 -20.18 -44.51
C ARG A 142 1.13 -19.20 -45.30
N TYR A 143 1.13 -17.93 -44.91
CA TYR A 143 0.44 -16.89 -45.67
C TYR A 143 1.03 -16.73 -47.07
N ARG A 144 2.35 -16.61 -47.20
CA ARG A 144 3.04 -16.52 -48.49
C ARG A 144 2.73 -17.73 -49.37
N TYR A 145 2.80 -18.93 -48.82
CA TYR A 145 2.53 -20.16 -49.54
C TYR A 145 1.09 -20.19 -50.09
N ARG A 146 0.11 -19.83 -49.26
CA ARG A 146 -1.30 -19.77 -49.68
C ARG A 146 -1.57 -18.64 -50.67
N TYR A 147 -0.90 -17.50 -50.50
CA TYR A 147 -0.97 -16.35 -51.41
C TYR A 147 -0.53 -16.69 -52.84
N LEU A 148 0.48 -17.57 -52.98
CA LEU A 148 1.03 -17.97 -54.27
C LEU A 148 0.25 -19.11 -54.96
N ARG A 149 -0.49 -19.91 -54.19
CA ARG A 149 -1.14 -21.14 -54.70
C ARG A 149 -2.65 -21.03 -54.85
N ASP A 150 -3.31 -20.17 -54.07
CA ASP A 150 -4.76 -20.06 -54.02
C ASP A 150 -5.21 -18.65 -54.43
N ASP A 151 -5.84 -18.54 -55.60
CA ASP A 151 -6.33 -17.27 -56.15
C ASP A 151 -7.58 -16.74 -55.44
N THR A 152 -8.29 -17.59 -54.69
CA THR A 152 -9.48 -17.19 -53.91
C THR A 152 -9.10 -16.61 -52.55
N PHE A 153 -7.89 -16.91 -52.07
CA PHE A 153 -7.45 -16.52 -50.74
C PHE A 153 -7.16 -15.02 -50.65
N ASP A 154 -7.83 -14.30 -49.75
CA ASP A 154 -7.57 -12.87 -49.46
C ASP A 154 -7.61 -11.98 -50.72
N ASN A 155 -8.38 -12.40 -51.73
CA ASN A 155 -8.51 -11.73 -53.03
C ASN A 155 -9.82 -10.93 -53.08
N VAL A 156 -9.88 -9.88 -52.27
CA VAL A 156 -11.10 -9.10 -52.05
C VAL A 156 -10.90 -7.61 -52.41
N TYR A 157 -9.70 -7.26 -52.86
CA TYR A 157 -9.30 -5.87 -53.01
C TYR A 157 -9.35 -5.39 -54.46
N ILE A 158 -9.91 -4.21 -54.67
CA ILE A 158 -9.94 -3.53 -55.97
C ILE A 158 -8.72 -2.63 -56.06
N THR A 159 -7.70 -3.08 -56.78
CA THR A 159 -6.45 -2.34 -56.99
C THR A 159 -6.58 -1.31 -58.11
N ARG A 160 -5.63 -0.36 -58.22
CA ARG A 160 -5.59 0.59 -59.36
C ARG A 160 -5.56 -0.13 -60.71
N ARG A 161 -4.76 -1.20 -60.79
CA ARG A 161 -4.67 -2.07 -61.98
C ARG A 161 -5.99 -2.76 -62.32
N PHE A 162 -6.82 -3.11 -61.34
CA PHE A 162 -8.17 -3.63 -61.58
C PHE A 162 -9.04 -2.57 -62.29
N VAL A 163 -8.97 -1.33 -61.82
CA VAL A 163 -9.73 -0.20 -62.40
C VAL A 163 -9.25 0.10 -63.82
N GLU A 164 -7.94 0.11 -64.06
CA GLU A 164 -7.36 0.30 -65.40
C GLU A 164 -7.84 -0.78 -66.38
N MET A 165 -7.87 -2.05 -65.95
CA MET A 165 -8.40 -3.14 -66.79
C MET A 165 -9.90 -3.00 -67.08
N ASP A 166 -10.68 -2.47 -66.14
CA ASP A 166 -12.12 -2.22 -66.33
C ASP A 166 -12.35 -1.11 -67.36
N VAL A 167 -11.59 -0.01 -67.27
CA VAL A 167 -11.62 1.10 -68.24
C VAL A 167 -11.26 0.62 -69.64
N GLN A 168 -10.18 -0.14 -69.80
CA GLN A 168 -9.79 -0.69 -71.11
C GLN A 168 -10.85 -1.61 -71.71
N ARG A 169 -11.55 -2.41 -70.87
CA ARG A 169 -12.65 -3.25 -71.33
C ARG A 169 -13.88 -2.43 -71.70
N ALA A 170 -14.15 -1.34 -70.98
CA ALA A 170 -15.23 -0.42 -71.29
C ALA A 170 -15.03 0.22 -72.68
N GLU A 171 -13.81 0.67 -72.98
CA GLU A 171 -13.44 1.21 -74.30
C GLU A 171 -13.63 0.17 -75.42
N GLN A 172 -13.40 -1.11 -75.13
CA GLN A 172 -13.61 -2.22 -76.06
C GLN A 172 -15.07 -2.69 -76.16
N GLY A 173 -16.03 -2.04 -75.48
CA GLY A 173 -17.44 -2.43 -75.47
C GLY A 173 -17.71 -3.77 -74.77
N ARG A 174 -16.79 -4.24 -73.93
CA ARG A 174 -16.93 -5.48 -73.16
C ARG A 174 -17.68 -5.22 -71.83
N PRO A 175 -18.27 -6.26 -71.21
CA PRO A 175 -18.95 -6.09 -69.93
C PRO A 175 -17.98 -5.61 -68.83
N THR A 176 -18.37 -4.52 -68.16
CA THR A 176 -17.65 -3.90 -67.05
C THR A 176 -18.13 -4.43 -65.70
N VAL A 177 -17.25 -4.40 -64.71
CA VAL A 177 -17.55 -4.75 -63.32
C VAL A 177 -17.93 -3.51 -62.51
N LEU A 178 -17.35 -2.35 -62.78
CA LEU A 178 -17.69 -1.11 -62.08
C LEU A 178 -18.92 -0.45 -62.76
N PRO A 179 -19.85 0.17 -61.99
CA PRO A 179 -19.85 0.39 -60.54
C PRO A 179 -20.22 -0.85 -59.70
N LEU A 180 -19.78 -0.87 -58.45
CA LEU A 180 -20.16 -1.91 -57.48
C LEU A 180 -21.55 -1.63 -56.92
N THR A 181 -22.34 -2.68 -56.73
CA THR A 181 -23.60 -2.58 -55.97
C THR A 181 -23.32 -2.39 -54.47
N ILE A 182 -24.28 -1.85 -53.72
CA ILE A 182 -24.18 -1.64 -52.25
C ILE A 182 -23.83 -2.93 -51.50
N ARG A 183 -24.30 -4.09 -51.98
CA ARG A 183 -23.97 -5.39 -51.39
C ARG A 183 -22.53 -5.81 -51.70
N GLU A 184 -22.05 -5.50 -52.91
CA GLU A 184 -20.69 -5.81 -53.33
C GLU A 184 -19.66 -4.87 -52.70
N SER A 185 -19.98 -3.59 -52.47
CA SER A 185 -19.09 -2.63 -51.80
C SER A 185 -18.79 -3.00 -50.35
N GLY A 186 -19.67 -3.75 -49.69
CA GLY A 186 -19.41 -4.32 -48.36
C GLY A 186 -18.47 -5.53 -48.39
N ARG A 187 -18.34 -6.19 -49.55
CA ARG A 187 -17.45 -7.33 -49.75
C ARG A 187 -16.10 -6.86 -50.31
N TYR A 188 -16.08 -6.20 -51.46
CA TYR A 188 -14.87 -5.78 -52.17
C TYR A 188 -14.47 -4.34 -51.83
N ILE A 189 -13.18 -4.11 -51.59
CA ILE A 189 -12.71 -2.87 -50.94
C ILE A 189 -11.49 -2.31 -51.67
N HIS A 190 -11.38 -0.99 -51.66
CA HIS A 190 -10.20 -0.31 -52.16
C HIS A 190 -9.06 -0.35 -51.11
N PRO A 191 -7.84 -0.80 -51.45
CA PRO A 191 -6.73 -0.98 -50.50
C PRO A 191 -6.37 0.26 -49.69
N GLY A 192 -6.46 1.45 -50.31
CA GLY A 192 -6.10 2.73 -49.70
C GLY A 192 -7.20 3.37 -48.86
N MET A 193 -8.37 2.73 -48.73
CA MET A 193 -9.47 3.29 -47.95
C MET A 193 -9.46 2.79 -46.49
N PRO A 194 -9.79 3.66 -45.51
CA PRO A 194 -9.81 3.29 -44.09
C PRO A 194 -10.97 2.36 -43.73
N TRP A 195 -11.97 2.20 -44.61
CA TRP A 195 -13.14 1.36 -44.38
C TRP A 195 -12.78 -0.13 -44.30
N LEU A 196 -13.31 -0.82 -43.29
CA LEU A 196 -13.12 -2.26 -43.05
C LEU A 196 -14.15 -3.09 -43.82
N SER A 197 -13.73 -4.27 -44.29
CA SER A 197 -14.63 -5.27 -44.90
C SER A 197 -15.68 -5.74 -43.92
N GLN A 198 -16.82 -6.26 -44.40
CA GLN A 198 -17.74 -6.95 -43.50
C GLN A 198 -17.07 -8.07 -42.70
N GLN A 199 -16.14 -8.81 -43.31
CA GLN A 199 -15.40 -9.87 -42.61
C GLN A 199 -14.36 -9.29 -41.64
N GLU A 200 -13.59 -8.30 -42.07
CA GLU A 200 -12.62 -7.61 -41.21
C GLU A 200 -13.31 -6.92 -40.03
N ARG A 201 -14.46 -6.28 -40.24
CA ARG A 201 -15.26 -5.61 -39.21
C ARG A 201 -15.81 -6.59 -38.18
N ARG A 202 -16.21 -7.79 -38.59
CA ARG A 202 -16.62 -8.84 -37.64
C ARG A 202 -15.44 -9.29 -36.78
N ARG A 203 -14.28 -9.54 -37.38
CA ARG A 203 -13.09 -9.95 -36.65
C ARG A 203 -12.59 -8.85 -35.71
N TYR A 204 -12.52 -7.62 -36.22
CA TYR A 204 -12.22 -6.42 -35.47
C TYR A 204 -13.18 -6.22 -34.28
N GLY A 205 -14.48 -6.38 -34.51
CA GLY A 205 -15.49 -6.29 -33.45
C GLY A 205 -15.32 -7.34 -32.37
N LEU A 206 -14.96 -8.58 -32.73
CA LEU A 206 -14.67 -9.65 -31.77
C LEU A 206 -13.40 -9.35 -30.95
N GLU A 207 -12.33 -8.89 -31.59
CA GLU A 207 -11.07 -8.52 -30.91
C GLU A 207 -11.29 -7.33 -29.98
N LEU A 208 -11.99 -6.29 -30.46
CA LEU A 208 -12.33 -5.11 -29.67
C LEU A 208 -13.25 -5.43 -28.49
N ALA A 209 -14.27 -6.30 -28.68
CA ALA A 209 -15.13 -6.75 -27.59
C ALA A 209 -14.35 -7.52 -26.52
N GLY A 210 -13.37 -8.34 -26.94
CA GLY A 210 -12.45 -9.01 -26.04
C GLY A 210 -11.65 -8.02 -25.19
N VAL A 211 -11.00 -7.03 -25.81
CA VAL A 211 -10.25 -5.99 -25.11
C VAL A 211 -11.14 -5.17 -24.19
N LEU A 212 -12.31 -4.74 -24.67
CA LEU A 212 -13.26 -3.95 -23.88
C LEU A 212 -13.74 -4.72 -22.64
N ARG A 213 -14.02 -6.02 -22.76
CA ARG A 213 -14.36 -6.88 -21.62
C ARG A 213 -13.25 -6.88 -20.58
N HIS A 214 -11.98 -7.01 -21.00
CA HIS A 214 -10.84 -6.98 -20.08
C HIS A 214 -10.62 -5.61 -19.44
N VAL A 215 -10.84 -4.53 -20.18
CA VAL A 215 -10.78 -3.15 -19.65
C VAL A 215 -11.89 -2.93 -18.63
N LEU A 216 -13.12 -3.39 -18.91
CA LEU A 216 -14.24 -3.27 -17.98
C LEU A 216 -13.97 -4.06 -16.68
N LEU A 217 -13.42 -5.27 -16.80
CA LEU A 217 -13.04 -6.07 -15.64
C LEU A 217 -11.93 -5.39 -14.83
N GLY A 218 -10.89 -4.87 -15.50
CA GLY A 218 -9.84 -4.09 -14.84
C GLY A 218 -10.39 -2.87 -14.11
N LEU A 219 -11.25 -2.08 -14.77
CA LEU A 219 -11.90 -0.92 -14.16
C LEU A 219 -12.76 -1.32 -12.95
N SER A 220 -13.49 -2.44 -13.02
CA SER A 220 -14.29 -2.93 -11.90
C SER A 220 -13.45 -3.32 -10.69
N LEU A 221 -12.25 -3.88 -10.91
CA LEU A 221 -11.30 -4.20 -9.84
C LEU A 221 -10.75 -2.91 -9.20
N VAL A 222 -10.36 -1.93 -10.00
CA VAL A 222 -9.90 -0.62 -9.50
C VAL A 222 -10.99 0.02 -8.64
N LEU A 223 -12.23 0.06 -9.13
CA LEU A 223 -13.36 0.60 -8.37
C LEU A 223 -13.59 -0.18 -7.07
N ALA A 224 -13.46 -1.51 -7.08
CA ALA A 224 -13.56 -2.34 -5.89
C ALA A 224 -12.46 -1.99 -4.87
N ASP A 225 -11.20 -1.87 -5.30
CA ASP A 225 -10.07 -1.51 -4.42
C ASP A 225 -10.28 -0.14 -3.77
N TYR A 226 -10.67 0.87 -4.55
CA TYR A 226 -10.97 2.20 -4.01
C TYR A 226 -12.19 2.21 -3.10
N SER A 227 -13.26 1.48 -3.46
CA SER A 227 -14.44 1.39 -2.58
C SER A 227 -14.14 0.71 -1.25
N LEU A 228 -13.28 -0.33 -1.25
CA LEU A 228 -12.79 -0.96 -0.03
C LEU A 228 -11.94 0.02 0.79
N PHE A 229 -11.03 0.76 0.15
CA PHE A 229 -10.24 1.80 0.81
C PHE A 229 -11.13 2.84 1.49
N TRP A 230 -12.10 3.41 0.77
CA TRP A 230 -13.04 4.40 1.32
C TRP A 230 -13.92 3.83 2.42
N LEU A 231 -14.36 2.57 2.30
CA LEU A 231 -15.14 1.90 3.34
C LEU A 231 -14.32 1.74 4.64
N LEU A 232 -13.07 1.28 4.52
CA LEU A 232 -12.17 1.13 5.66
C LEU A 232 -11.83 2.47 6.30
N ASP A 233 -11.67 3.53 5.50
CA ASP A 233 -11.45 4.88 6.00
C ASP A 233 -12.68 5.45 6.73
N LEU A 234 -13.89 5.18 6.22
CA LEU A 234 -15.13 5.52 6.91
C LEU A 234 -15.26 4.80 8.26
N VAL A 235 -14.97 3.50 8.29
CA VAL A 235 -14.98 2.71 9.54
C VAL A 235 -13.94 3.26 10.52
N ARG A 236 -12.75 3.61 10.03
CA ARG A 236 -11.71 4.25 10.83
C ARG A 236 -12.20 5.56 11.45
N HIS A 237 -12.85 6.41 10.66
CA HIS A 237 -13.37 7.69 11.13
C HIS A 237 -14.44 7.51 12.22
N GLN A 238 -15.35 6.55 12.04
CA GLN A 238 -16.39 6.26 13.05
C GLN A 238 -15.83 5.62 14.32
N MET A 239 -14.82 4.76 14.21
CA MET A 239 -14.14 4.15 15.36
C MET A 239 -13.25 5.13 16.13
N GLN A 240 -12.91 6.29 15.55
CA GLN A 240 -12.29 7.40 16.27
C GLN A 240 -13.31 8.19 17.11
N GLY A 241 -14.61 8.00 16.90
CA GLY A 241 -15.65 8.47 17.82
C GLY A 241 -15.51 7.74 19.15
N GLU A 242 -15.32 8.49 20.23
CA GLU A 242 -14.96 7.99 21.56
C GLU A 242 -15.92 6.92 22.09
N ILE A 243 -15.57 5.64 21.97
CA ILE A 243 -16.21 4.55 22.73
C ILE A 243 -15.64 4.62 24.16
N VAL A 244 -16.25 5.46 25.00
CA VAL A 244 -15.93 5.56 26.42
C VAL A 244 -16.53 4.34 27.13
N ALA A 245 -15.70 3.34 27.43
CA ALA A 245 -16.14 2.23 28.27
C ALA A 245 -16.19 2.71 29.72
N ARG A 246 -17.39 2.91 30.26
CA ARG A 246 -17.58 3.08 31.71
C ARG A 246 -17.55 1.70 32.35
N ALA A 247 -16.79 1.54 33.43
CA ALA A 247 -16.83 0.31 34.22
C ALA A 247 -18.28 0.06 34.69
N PRO A 248 -18.87 -1.13 34.43
CA PRO A 248 -20.29 -1.38 34.68
C PRO A 248 -20.66 -1.39 36.17
N ALA A 249 -19.68 -1.43 37.08
CA ALA A 249 -19.88 -1.28 38.52
C ALA A 249 -18.73 -0.48 39.13
N VAL A 250 -19.06 0.64 39.80
CA VAL A 250 -18.12 1.43 40.61
C VAL A 250 -18.09 0.82 41.99
N LEU A 251 -16.91 0.45 42.48
CA LEU A 251 -16.77 -0.18 43.79
C LEU A 251 -16.57 0.92 44.84
N ALA A 252 -17.61 1.24 45.62
CA ALA A 252 -17.52 2.22 46.69
C ALA A 252 -16.91 1.57 47.95
N ILE A 253 -15.67 1.91 48.28
CA ILE A 253 -14.96 1.41 49.48
C ILE A 253 -14.98 2.52 50.53
N SER A 254 -15.63 2.28 51.68
CA SER A 254 -15.63 3.22 52.80
C SER A 254 -14.65 2.77 53.89
N VAL A 255 -13.68 3.62 54.21
CA VAL A 255 -12.70 3.39 55.29
C VAL A 255 -13.23 4.01 56.58
N ASN A 256 -13.46 3.18 57.61
CA ASN A 256 -13.97 3.62 58.91
C ASN A 256 -12.90 3.48 60.01
N GLY A 257 -12.46 4.61 60.56
CA GLY A 257 -11.40 4.70 61.58
C GLY A 257 -10.82 6.12 61.66
N THR A 258 -10.34 6.55 62.83
CA THR A 258 -9.87 7.93 63.10
C THR A 258 -8.36 8.04 63.33
N GLY A 259 -7.56 7.16 62.71
CA GLY A 259 -6.09 7.15 62.84
C GLY A 259 -5.34 7.65 61.60
N TYR A 260 -4.05 7.93 61.74
CA TYR A 260 -3.18 8.34 60.61
C TYR A 260 -3.19 7.34 59.45
N THR A 261 -3.28 6.03 59.75
CA THR A 261 -3.36 4.99 58.73
C THR A 261 -4.67 5.01 57.96
N SER A 262 -5.80 5.35 58.60
CA SER A 262 -7.09 5.44 57.90
C SER A 262 -7.16 6.67 56.99
N GLU A 263 -6.42 7.75 57.29
CA GLU A 263 -6.23 8.89 56.40
C GLU A 263 -5.48 8.50 55.12
N ILE A 264 -4.34 7.81 55.25
CA ILE A 264 -3.55 7.32 54.10
C ILE A 264 -4.39 6.38 53.20
N PHE A 265 -5.13 5.46 53.82
CA PHE A 265 -6.02 4.56 53.06
C PHE A 265 -7.19 5.30 52.41
N ARG A 266 -7.73 6.34 53.04
CA ARG A 266 -8.81 7.17 52.46
C ARG A 266 -8.30 7.93 51.23
N ASP A 267 -7.08 8.46 51.27
CA ASP A 267 -6.47 9.12 50.11
C ASP A 267 -6.24 8.14 48.95
N LEU A 268 -5.76 6.94 49.24
CA LEU A 268 -5.51 5.91 48.23
C LEU A 268 -6.82 5.40 47.58
N VAL A 269 -7.88 5.24 48.38
CA VAL A 269 -9.22 4.89 47.88
C VAL A 269 -9.80 6.01 47.03
N SER A 270 -9.62 7.28 47.41
CA SER A 270 -10.09 8.42 46.62
C SER A 270 -9.41 8.52 45.25
N ALA A 271 -8.11 8.24 45.17
CA ALA A 271 -7.37 8.20 43.91
C ALA A 271 -7.87 7.07 42.99
N PHE A 272 -8.23 5.91 43.57
CA PHE A 272 -8.80 4.79 42.83
C PHE A 272 -10.22 5.10 42.31
N GLU A 273 -11.03 5.84 43.08
CA GLU A 273 -12.36 6.29 42.66
C GLU A 273 -12.30 7.29 41.49
N VAL A 274 -11.31 8.20 41.48
CA VAL A 274 -11.04 9.12 40.36
C VAL A 274 -10.61 8.36 39.11
N LEU A 275 -9.78 7.33 39.24
CA LEU A 275 -9.39 6.47 38.13
C LEU A 275 -10.57 5.67 37.56
N GLN A 276 -11.49 5.20 38.40
CA GLN A 276 -12.70 4.49 37.97
C GLN A 276 -13.72 5.41 37.26
N ARG A 277 -13.82 6.68 37.66
CA ARG A 277 -14.68 7.68 37.00
C ARG A 277 -14.03 8.32 35.77
N GLY A 278 -12.71 8.16 35.61
CA GLY A 278 -11.99 8.68 34.46
C GLY A 278 -12.47 8.05 33.15
N ASN A 279 -12.64 8.87 32.10
CA ASN A 279 -12.95 8.39 30.76
C ASN A 279 -11.69 7.72 30.17
N VAL A 280 -11.51 6.43 30.42
CA VAL A 280 -10.41 5.67 29.82
C VAL A 280 -10.85 5.19 28.44
N SER A 281 -10.25 5.75 27.38
CA SER A 281 -10.44 5.27 26.02
C SER A 281 -9.83 3.86 25.90
N VAL A 282 -10.66 2.84 25.69
CA VAL A 282 -10.22 1.43 25.64
C VAL A 282 -9.55 1.08 24.31
N LEU A 283 -9.69 1.90 23.27
CA LEU A 283 -9.11 1.65 21.96
C LEU A 283 -7.68 2.21 21.86
N SER A 284 -6.68 1.33 21.97
CA SER A 284 -5.27 1.67 21.73
C SER A 284 -5.08 2.20 20.30
N ARG A 285 -4.36 3.32 20.14
CA ARG A 285 -4.00 3.90 18.83
C ARG A 285 -3.28 2.90 17.90
N ARG A 286 -2.72 1.81 18.43
CA ARG A 286 -2.07 0.74 17.66
C ARG A 286 -3.04 -0.28 17.03
N CYS A 287 -4.29 -0.36 17.49
CA CYS A 287 -5.32 -1.24 16.93
C CYS A 287 -6.21 -0.53 15.90
N LEU A 288 -5.89 0.72 15.55
CA LEU A 288 -6.63 1.50 14.58
C LEU A 288 -6.34 0.96 13.17
N LEU A 289 -7.38 0.64 12.39
CA LEU A 289 -7.21 0.28 11.00
C LEU A 289 -6.50 1.42 10.26
N GLN A 290 -5.38 1.12 9.62
CA GLN A 290 -4.67 2.03 8.72
C GLN A 290 -4.92 1.53 7.30
N PRO A 291 -5.94 2.04 6.59
CA PRO A 291 -6.13 1.70 5.19
C PRO A 291 -4.92 2.18 4.40
N VAL A 292 -4.31 1.27 3.64
CA VAL A 292 -3.21 1.58 2.73
C VAL A 292 -3.82 2.08 1.42
N GLU A 293 -3.40 3.25 0.97
CA GLU A 293 -3.87 3.81 -0.29
C GLU A 293 -3.43 2.91 -1.47
N PRO A 294 -4.33 2.62 -2.43
CA PRO A 294 -3.98 1.88 -3.62
C PRO A 294 -2.85 2.58 -4.42
N ASP A 295 -1.78 1.86 -4.77
CA ASP A 295 -0.61 2.46 -5.42
C ASP A 295 -0.91 3.00 -6.83
N TYR A 296 -0.89 4.32 -6.98
CA TYR A 296 -1.14 5.01 -8.23
C TYR A 296 -0.17 4.58 -9.35
N SER A 297 1.09 4.33 -9.04
CA SER A 297 2.11 3.92 -10.03
C SER A 297 1.74 2.60 -10.71
N THR A 298 1.29 1.62 -9.91
CA THR A 298 0.83 0.33 -10.41
C THR A 298 -0.40 0.49 -11.32
N TYR A 299 -1.38 1.32 -10.97
CA TYR A 299 -2.54 1.55 -11.85
C TYR A 299 -2.18 2.30 -13.13
N VAL A 300 -1.25 3.24 -13.10
CA VAL A 300 -0.75 3.92 -14.30
C VAL A 300 -0.07 2.92 -15.24
N SER A 301 0.79 2.05 -14.71
CA SER A 301 1.44 1.02 -15.53
C SER A 301 0.44 0.01 -16.12
N MET A 302 -0.57 -0.40 -15.36
CA MET A 302 -1.69 -1.22 -15.87
C MET A 302 -2.47 -0.48 -16.96
N GLY A 303 -2.76 0.81 -16.78
CA GLY A 303 -3.43 1.65 -17.77
C GLY A 303 -2.63 1.76 -19.07
N ILE A 304 -1.32 1.94 -19.00
CA ILE A 304 -0.42 1.95 -20.16
C ILE A 304 -0.48 0.59 -20.88
N LEU A 305 -0.42 -0.53 -20.15
CA LEU A 305 -0.50 -1.88 -20.73
C LEU A 305 -1.83 -2.09 -21.49
N TYR A 306 -2.97 -1.70 -20.89
CA TYR A 306 -4.26 -1.76 -21.56
C TYR A 306 -4.34 -0.82 -22.77
N GLY A 307 -3.74 0.37 -22.69
CA GLY A 307 -3.63 1.31 -23.81
C GLY A 307 -2.85 0.72 -24.98
N VAL A 308 -1.73 0.05 -24.72
CA VAL A 308 -0.95 -0.67 -25.74
C VAL A 308 -1.76 -1.81 -26.35
N CYS A 309 -2.47 -2.61 -25.56
CA CYS A 309 -3.35 -3.67 -26.05
C CYS A 309 -4.47 -3.11 -26.95
N LEU A 310 -5.09 -1.99 -26.57
CA LEU A 310 -6.09 -1.32 -27.38
C LEU A 310 -5.51 -0.80 -28.70
N PHE A 311 -4.33 -0.19 -28.65
CA PHE A 311 -3.60 0.24 -29.84
C PHE A 311 -3.33 -0.94 -30.78
N ILE A 312 -2.83 -2.06 -30.26
CA ILE A 312 -2.58 -3.26 -31.07
C ILE A 312 -3.88 -3.81 -31.69
N ALA A 313 -4.99 -3.80 -30.96
CA ALA A 313 -6.29 -4.25 -31.49
C ALA A 313 -6.78 -3.33 -32.63
N ILE A 314 -6.56 -2.02 -32.54
CA ILE A 314 -6.92 -1.04 -33.57
C ILE A 314 -6.04 -1.23 -34.82
N PHE A 315 -4.72 -1.17 -34.63
CA PHE A 315 -3.76 -1.18 -35.72
C PHE A 315 -3.47 -2.59 -36.29
N GLY A 316 -3.79 -3.66 -35.55
CA GLY A 316 -3.58 -5.05 -35.99
C GLY A 316 -4.31 -5.39 -37.29
N SER A 317 -5.51 -4.84 -37.49
CA SER A 317 -6.27 -4.98 -38.73
C SER A 317 -5.54 -4.35 -39.93
N HIS A 318 -4.94 -3.18 -39.73
CA HIS A 318 -4.16 -2.47 -40.75
C HIS A 318 -2.83 -3.19 -41.05
N VAL A 319 -2.17 -3.76 -40.05
CA VAL A 319 -0.96 -4.60 -40.23
C VAL A 319 -1.28 -5.83 -41.10
N GLY A 320 -2.47 -6.42 -40.96
CA GLY A 320 -2.94 -7.49 -41.82
C GLY A 320 -2.97 -7.10 -43.31
N ARG A 321 -3.39 -5.87 -43.62
CA ARG A 321 -3.39 -5.34 -44.99
C ARG A 321 -1.98 -5.04 -45.49
N LEU A 322 -1.09 -4.56 -44.62
CA LEU A 322 0.31 -4.30 -44.97
C LEU A 322 1.00 -5.57 -45.48
N ARG A 323 0.77 -6.72 -44.83
CA ARG A 323 1.31 -8.02 -45.28
C ARG A 323 0.92 -8.34 -46.74
N ARG A 324 -0.33 -8.07 -47.12
CA ARG A 324 -0.82 -8.28 -48.49
C ARG A 324 -0.16 -7.30 -49.47
N VAL A 325 0.00 -6.03 -49.09
CA VAL A 325 0.69 -5.02 -49.91
C VAL A 325 2.15 -5.44 -50.17
N VAL A 326 2.84 -5.96 -49.15
CA VAL A 326 4.20 -6.51 -49.31
C VAL A 326 4.20 -7.67 -50.30
N CYS A 327 3.29 -8.66 -50.17
CA CYS A 327 3.24 -9.76 -51.13
C CYS A 327 2.93 -9.29 -52.57
N ALA A 328 2.04 -8.32 -52.74
CA ALA A 328 1.72 -7.75 -54.05
C ALA A 328 2.92 -7.03 -54.68
N ALA A 329 3.74 -6.35 -53.88
CA ALA A 329 4.96 -5.69 -54.34
C ALA A 329 6.05 -6.68 -54.76
N TYR A 330 6.23 -7.79 -54.02
CA TYR A 330 7.23 -8.81 -54.33
C TYR A 330 6.83 -9.75 -55.49
N TYR A 331 5.53 -9.99 -55.70
CA TYR A 331 5.03 -10.95 -56.71
C TYR A 331 4.02 -10.29 -57.67
N PRO A 332 4.45 -9.34 -58.53
CA PRO A 332 3.54 -8.56 -59.37
C PRO A 332 2.85 -9.39 -60.47
N THR A 333 3.50 -10.43 -60.97
CA THR A 333 2.94 -11.35 -61.98
C THR A 333 1.78 -12.15 -61.40
N ARG A 334 1.96 -12.71 -60.20
CA ARG A 334 0.92 -13.43 -59.46
C ARG A 334 -0.25 -12.53 -59.08
N GLU A 335 0.02 -11.28 -58.70
CA GLU A 335 -1.05 -10.33 -58.41
C GLU A 335 -1.90 -10.02 -59.65
N GLN A 336 -1.30 -9.99 -60.85
CA GLN A 336 -2.04 -9.81 -62.09
C GLN A 336 -2.97 -10.97 -62.39
N GLU A 337 -2.49 -12.21 -62.26
CA GLU A 337 -3.31 -13.43 -62.41
C GLU A 337 -4.50 -13.39 -61.45
N ARG A 338 -4.25 -13.10 -60.17
CA ARG A 338 -5.30 -12.99 -59.14
C ARG A 338 -6.29 -11.88 -59.40
N THR A 339 -5.84 -10.73 -59.91
CA THR A 339 -6.72 -9.62 -60.28
C THR A 339 -7.63 -10.02 -61.46
N SER A 340 -7.09 -10.72 -62.45
CA SER A 340 -7.87 -11.23 -63.59
C SER A 340 -8.87 -12.31 -63.17
N PHE A 341 -8.48 -13.21 -62.28
CA PHE A 341 -9.35 -14.22 -61.68
C PHE A 341 -10.48 -13.56 -60.89
N LEU A 342 -10.19 -12.58 -60.05
CA LEU A 342 -11.18 -11.82 -59.30
C LEU A 342 -12.20 -11.16 -60.24
N TYR A 343 -11.72 -10.48 -61.28
CA TYR A 343 -12.56 -9.81 -62.27
C TYR A 343 -13.54 -10.79 -62.94
N ASN A 344 -13.02 -11.91 -63.46
CA ASN A 344 -13.84 -12.93 -64.11
C ASN A 344 -14.80 -13.62 -63.13
N SER A 345 -14.38 -13.83 -61.88
CA SER A 345 -15.24 -14.42 -60.84
C SER A 345 -16.44 -13.52 -60.50
N ILE A 346 -16.25 -12.20 -60.48
CA ILE A 346 -17.33 -11.23 -60.22
C ILE A 346 -18.32 -11.25 -61.39
N LEU A 347 -17.84 -11.22 -62.63
CA LEU A 347 -18.69 -11.31 -63.82
C LEU A 347 -19.48 -12.62 -63.85
N ALA A 348 -18.82 -13.76 -63.61
CA ALA A 348 -19.46 -15.06 -63.57
C ALA A 348 -20.55 -15.11 -62.48
N ARG A 349 -20.29 -14.54 -61.31
CA ARG A 349 -21.26 -14.48 -60.22
C ARG A 349 -22.47 -13.60 -60.54
N ARG A 350 -22.26 -12.44 -61.18
CA ARG A 350 -23.35 -11.57 -61.65
C ARG A 350 -24.19 -12.25 -62.73
N ALA A 351 -23.54 -12.90 -63.69
CA ALA A 351 -24.22 -13.68 -64.71
C ALA A 351 -25.05 -14.81 -64.09
N GLY A 352 -24.49 -15.56 -63.13
CA GLY A 352 -25.19 -16.62 -62.41
C GLY A 352 -26.40 -16.10 -61.62
N LEU A 353 -26.26 -14.98 -60.90
CA LEU A 353 -27.37 -14.34 -60.19
C LEU A 353 -28.46 -13.88 -61.16
N ALA A 354 -28.11 -13.27 -62.28
CA ALA A 354 -29.06 -12.85 -63.30
C ALA A 354 -29.81 -14.06 -63.91
N HIS A 355 -29.12 -15.17 -64.16
CA HIS A 355 -29.75 -16.40 -64.64
C HIS A 355 -30.72 -16.99 -63.59
N ALA A 356 -30.31 -17.06 -62.33
CA ALA A 356 -31.16 -17.55 -61.24
C ALA A 356 -32.41 -16.67 -61.06
N LEU A 357 -32.27 -15.34 -61.11
CA LEU A 357 -33.41 -14.42 -61.03
C LEU A 357 -34.38 -14.57 -62.21
N ARG A 358 -33.86 -14.71 -63.44
CA ARG A 358 -34.71 -14.98 -64.62
C ARG A 358 -35.46 -16.31 -64.50
N GLN A 359 -34.81 -17.35 -64.00
CA GLN A 359 -35.45 -18.65 -63.77
C GLN A 359 -36.55 -18.56 -62.69
N ALA A 360 -36.27 -17.88 -61.58
CA ALA A 360 -37.27 -17.65 -60.52
C ALA A 360 -38.48 -16.85 -61.03
N ALA A 361 -38.25 -15.78 -61.79
CA ALA A 361 -39.32 -14.99 -62.39
C ALA A 361 -40.17 -15.80 -63.39
N ARG A 362 -39.56 -16.69 -64.18
CA ARG A 362 -40.29 -17.60 -65.08
C ARG A 362 -41.16 -18.59 -64.32
N ARG A 363 -40.64 -19.20 -63.24
CA ARG A 363 -41.41 -20.10 -62.37
C ARG A 363 -42.61 -19.38 -61.75
N HIS A 364 -42.38 -18.21 -61.17
CA HIS A 364 -43.45 -17.42 -60.54
C HIS A 364 -44.55 -16.98 -61.54
N ARG A 365 -44.21 -16.74 -62.81
CA ARG A 365 -45.20 -16.49 -63.88
C ARG A 365 -45.97 -17.75 -64.27
N ALA A 366 -45.31 -18.91 -64.33
CA ALA A 366 -45.97 -20.18 -64.61
C ALA A 366 -46.95 -20.58 -63.50
N ASP A 367 -46.59 -20.35 -62.24
CA ASP A 367 -47.43 -20.62 -61.07
C ASP A 367 -48.63 -19.66 -61.00
N ALA A 368 -48.42 -18.36 -61.29
CA ALA A 368 -49.51 -17.39 -61.39
C ALA A 368 -50.48 -17.71 -62.57
N GLY A 369 -49.94 -18.19 -63.69
CA GLY A 369 -50.75 -18.66 -64.83
C GLY A 369 -51.59 -19.89 -64.48
N HIS A 370 -51.02 -20.87 -63.76
CA HIS A 370 -51.76 -22.04 -63.29
C HIS A 370 -52.81 -21.69 -62.23
N GLY A 371 -52.52 -20.77 -61.31
CA GLY A 371 -53.47 -20.29 -60.30
C GLY A 371 -54.68 -19.59 -60.94
N ASN A 372 -54.46 -18.75 -61.95
CA ASN A 372 -55.54 -18.11 -62.69
C ASN A 372 -56.36 -19.09 -63.54
N LEU A 373 -55.73 -20.11 -64.11
CA LEU A 373 -56.40 -21.14 -64.90
C LEU A 373 -57.24 -22.09 -64.02
N LEU A 374 -56.75 -22.43 -62.82
CA LEU A 374 -57.52 -23.15 -61.79
C LEU A 374 -58.72 -22.33 -61.31
N LEU A 375 -58.54 -21.03 -61.03
CA LEU A 375 -59.64 -20.14 -60.64
C LEU A 375 -60.73 -20.04 -61.72
N PHE A 376 -60.35 -19.97 -63.00
CA PHE A 376 -61.29 -20.01 -64.12
C PHE A 376 -62.04 -21.35 -64.20
N LEU A 377 -61.35 -22.48 -64.00
CA LEU A 377 -61.95 -23.81 -64.03
C LEU A 377 -62.87 -24.08 -62.83
N THR A 378 -62.65 -23.45 -61.68
CA THR A 378 -63.52 -23.57 -60.49
C THR A 378 -64.70 -22.60 -60.48
N SER A 379 -64.80 -21.69 -61.47
CA SER A 379 -65.87 -20.67 -61.57
C SER A 379 -67.01 -21.03 -62.53
N LYS A 380 -67.01 -22.26 -63.07
CA LYS A 380 -68.14 -22.88 -63.77
C LYS A 380 -68.70 -23.99 -62.91
#